data_AF-A0A920FGS9-F1
#
_entry.id   AF-A0A920FGS9-F1
#
_cell.length_a   1.000
_cell.length_b   1.000
_cell.length_c   1.000
_cell.angle_alpha   90.00
_cell.angle_beta   90.00
_cell.angle_gamma   90.00
#
_symmetry.space_group_name_H-M   'P 1'
#
loop_
_entity.id
_entity.type
_entity.pdbx_description
1 polymer ?
#
loop_
_entity_poly.entity_id
_entity_poly.type
_entity_poly.pdbx_seq_one_letter_code
_entity_poly.pdbx_strand_id
1 'polypeptide(L)' 'MSVTNNLSPFHLAISVHDLALCRKFYGKILGMKEGRSSSKWVDFNFLVINW' A
#
# COMPACT_ATOMS: atom_id res chain seq x y z
N MET A 1 -10.92 0.37 -31.00
CA MET A 1 -10.24 1.41 -30.21
C MET A 1 -9.76 0.75 -28.93
N SER A 2 -8.45 0.61 -28.73
CA SER A 2 -7.91 0.10 -27.47
C SER A 2 -8.00 1.23 -26.45
N VAL A 3 -8.81 1.06 -25.41
CA VAL A 3 -8.80 1.97 -24.26
C VAL A 3 -7.49 1.71 -23.55
N THR A 4 -6.50 2.60 -23.70
CA THR A 4 -5.32 2.57 -22.85
C THR A 4 -5.77 2.89 -21.44
N ASN A 5 -5.75 1.90 -20.56
CA ASN A 5 -6.15 2.05 -19.16
C ASN A 5 -5.04 2.81 -18.44
N ASN A 6 -4.98 4.13 -18.66
CA ASN A 6 -3.90 5.01 -18.23
C ASN A 6 -4.07 5.41 -16.76
N LEU A 7 -4.11 4.41 -15.86
CA LEU A 7 -4.08 4.66 -14.42
C LEU A 7 -2.69 5.14 -14.03
N SER A 8 -2.59 6.38 -13.59
CA SER A 8 -1.38 6.90 -12.95
C SER A 8 -1.23 6.28 -11.55
N PRO A 9 -0.02 5.86 -11.15
CA PRO A 9 0.23 5.44 -9.79
C PRO A 9 -0.07 6.60 -8.84
N PHE A 10 -0.67 6.28 -7.69
CA PHE A 10 -0.90 7.23 -6.61
C PHE A 10 -0.50 6.61 -5.28
N HIS A 11 -0.25 7.48 -4.30
CA HIS A 11 0.05 7.09 -2.93
C HIS A 11 -1.05 7.62 -2.02
N LEU A 12 -1.71 6.72 -1.28
CA LEU A 12 -2.74 7.09 -0.31
C LEU A 12 -2.16 7.02 1.11
N ALA A 13 -2.07 8.17 1.77
CA ALA A 13 -1.66 8.25 3.16
C ALA A 13 -2.89 8.22 4.08
N ILE A 14 -2.95 7.24 4.97
CA ILE A 14 -4.01 7.10 5.97
C ILE A 14 -3.37 7.20 7.35
N SER A 15 -3.82 8.16 8.15
CA SER A 15 -3.37 8.28 9.54
C SER A 15 -3.80 7.06 10.35
N VAL A 16 -2.86 6.52 11.13
CA VAL A 16 -3.10 5.40 12.04
C VAL A 16 -2.71 5.78 13.45
N HIS A 17 -3.39 5.18 14.43
CA HIS A 17 -3.09 5.41 15.85
C HIS A 17 -1.94 4.53 16.37
N ASP A 18 -1.61 3.43 15.67
CA ASP A 18 -0.55 2.49 16.06
C ASP A 18 0.09 1.84 14.81
N LEU A 19 1.42 2.00 14.67
CA LEU A 19 2.19 1.48 13.53
C LEU A 19 2.38 -0.05 13.57
N ALA A 20 2.47 -0.65 14.75
CA ALA A 20 2.61 -2.09 14.90
C ALA A 20 1.31 -2.81 14.54
N LEU A 21 0.17 -2.28 14.99
CA LEU A 21 -1.16 -2.77 14.60
C LEU A 21 -1.39 -2.62 13.09
N CYS A 22 -1.02 -1.45 12.53
CA CYS A 22 -1.04 -1.21 11.09
C CYS A 22 -0.25 -2.29 10.33
N ARG A 23 1.01 -2.56 10.70
CA ARG A 23 1.82 -3.62 10.07
C ARG A 23 1.20 -5.01 10.16
N LYS A 24 0.61 -5.36 11.30
CA LYS A 24 -0.08 -6.64 11.46
C LYS A 24 -1.28 -6.71 10.51
N PHE A 25 -2.08 -5.65 10.43
CA PHE A 25 -3.25 -5.61 9.59
C PHE A 25 -2.89 -5.64 8.09
N TYR A 26 -2.17 -4.63 7.59
CA TYR A 26 -1.87 -4.52 6.16
C TYR A 26 -0.88 -5.60 5.70
N GLY A 27 0.12 -5.97 6.51
CA GLY A 27 1.13 -6.94 6.12
C GLY A 27 0.69 -8.40 6.27
N LYS A 28 -0.01 -8.76 7.36
CA LYS A 28 -0.37 -10.17 7.65
C LYS A 28 -1.80 -10.51 7.30
N ILE A 29 -2.76 -9.61 7.58
CA ILE A 29 -4.18 -9.88 7.31
C ILE A 29 -4.50 -9.61 5.84
N LEU A 30 -4.02 -8.48 5.29
CA LEU A 30 -4.20 -8.15 3.88
C LEU A 30 -3.09 -8.68 2.96
N GLY A 31 -2.01 -9.23 3.53
CA GLY A 31 -0.92 -9.84 2.76
C GLY A 31 -0.11 -8.85 1.91
N MET A 32 -0.14 -7.56 2.24
CA MET A 32 0.56 -6.55 1.47
C MET A 32 2.06 -6.55 1.78
N LYS A 33 2.87 -6.31 0.75
CA LYS A 33 4.33 -6.22 0.92
C LYS A 33 4.70 -4.84 1.47
N GLU A 34 5.40 -4.80 2.61
CA GLU A 34 6.00 -3.56 3.12
C GLU A 34 7.00 -3.02 2.08
N GLY A 35 6.89 -1.72 1.79
CA GLY A 35 7.78 -0.99 0.91
C GLY A 35 8.82 -0.22 1.72
N ARG A 36 8.65 1.10 1.84
CA ARG A 36 9.53 1.96 2.63
C ARG A 36 8.93 2.19 4.02
N SER A 37 9.78 2.49 4.99
CA SER A 37 9.33 2.85 6.34
C SER A 37 10.28 3.79 7.05
N SER A 38 9.78 4.40 8.13
CA SER A 38 10.50 5.26 9.06
C SER A 38 9.99 5.02 10.49
N SER A 39 10.46 5.82 11.45
CA SER A 39 10.02 5.73 12.85
C SER A 39 8.54 6.11 13.05
N LYS A 40 7.97 6.88 12.13
CA LYS A 40 6.60 7.41 12.24
C LYS A 40 5.62 6.94 11.15
N TRP A 41 6.08 6.19 10.15
CA TRP A 41 5.22 5.75 9.05
C TRP A 41 5.77 4.48 8.37
N VAL A 42 4.91 3.77 7.65
CA VAL A 42 5.23 2.64 6.79
C VAL A 42 4.34 2.71 5.56
N ASP A 43 4.89 2.44 4.38
CA ASP A 43 4.12 2.25 3.15
C ASP A 43 4.08 0.79 2.72
N PHE A 44 3.01 0.43 2.01
CA PHE A 44 2.81 -0.91 1.49
C PHE A 44 2.56 -0.84 -0.01
N ASN A 45 3.13 -1.79 -0.74
CA ASN A 45 2.82 -1.96 -2.14
C ASN A 45 1.45 -2.65 -2.26
N PHE A 46 0.47 -1.91 -2.76
CA PHE A 46 -0.75 -2.51 -3.28
C PHE A 46 -0.38 -3.30 -4.53
N LEU A 47 -0.81 -4.57 -4.62
CA LEU A 47 -0.65 -5.38 -5.83
C LEU A 47 -1.15 -4.58 -7.03
N VAL A 48 -0.23 -4.17 -7.92
CA VAL A 48 -0.61 -3.77 -9.28
C VAL A 48 -0.90 -5.08 -9.98
N ILE A 49 -2.19 -5.35 -10.18
CA ILE A 49 -2.66 -6.45 -11.02
C ILE A 49 -1.98 -6.25 -12.38
N ASN A 50 -1.12 -7.18 -12.78
CA ASN A 50 -0.64 -7.24 -14.16
C ASN A 50 -1.86 -7.60 -15.01
N TRP A 51 -2.40 -6.61 -15.73
CA TRP A 51 -3.30 -6.83 -16.85
C TRP A 51 -2.48 -7.24 -18.07
#